data_AF-A0A6P3Y217-F1
#
_entry.id   AF-A0A6P3Y217-F1
#
_cell.length_a   1.000
_cell.length_b   1.000
_cell.length_c   1.000
_cell.angle_alpha   90.00
_cell.angle_beta   90.00
_cell.angle_gamma   90.00
#
_symmetry.space_group_name_H-M   'P 1'
#
loop_
_entity.id
_entity.type
_entity.pdbx_description
1 polymer ?
#
loop_
_entity_poly.entity_id
_entity_poly.type
_entity_poly.pdbx_seq_one_letter_code
_entity_poly.pdbx_strand_id
1 'polypeptide(L)'
;MSTVSRQCTCRKLLWRHSKVDRVTEFRKPDALQHSGFAFDHFADPKQLRENTLLMAATLIACGIDIKRSILFQQSKVSMHAELCWVLASITTMARLAHLPQFKEKSESLKNVPLGLYIYPVLQAADILLYKATDVPVGQDQAQHVQLAQNLARIFNNQFGQTFPIPRVLVSDGPSQRIKSLRDPAKKMSKSHQDCKSRLNILDNPDMLLEKVKKSVTDFTSEVTYEPETRPGVSNLINIHSLFTGKTPDEICKEAAGLDTGKYKLVVADVVVEKLTPIRNQVLRLLKEPAYLDEILKEGSDRAADLATCCWTEVTDKVFGSDSMRDVKSVTSTADAQM
;
A
#
# COMPACT_ATOMS: atom_id res chain seq x y z
N MET A 1 -24.31 39.65 20.70
CA MET A 1 -23.09 39.05 21.28
C MET A 1 -23.41 37.61 21.67
N SER A 2 -22.39 36.74 21.54
CA SER A 2 -22.30 35.30 21.86
C SER A 2 -23.16 34.32 21.06
N THR A 3 -22.71 33.84 19.89
CA THR A 3 -21.93 32.59 19.65
C THR A 3 -22.61 31.29 20.06
N VAL A 4 -23.33 30.70 19.10
CA VAL A 4 -23.74 29.29 19.08
C VAL A 4 -22.59 28.47 18.50
N SER A 5 -21.93 27.69 19.36
CA SER A 5 -20.97 26.65 18.98
C SER A 5 -21.71 25.50 18.29
N ARG A 6 -21.55 25.38 16.96
CA ARG A 6 -21.98 24.20 16.20
C ARG A 6 -20.83 23.20 16.12
N GLN A 7 -20.98 22.11 16.86
CA GLN A 7 -20.16 20.91 16.76
C GLN A 7 -20.23 20.35 15.33
N CYS A 8 -19.06 20.26 14.69
CA CYS A 8 -18.89 19.69 13.36
C CYS A 8 -18.69 18.17 13.48
N THR A 9 -19.76 17.41 13.25
CA THR A 9 -19.81 15.95 13.36
C THR A 9 -19.28 15.30 12.08
N CYS A 10 -17.97 15.32 11.85
CA CYS A 10 -17.34 14.54 10.76
C CYS A 10 -17.25 13.06 11.17
N ARG A 11 -18.13 12.23 10.59
CA ARG A 11 -18.12 10.76 10.71
C ARG A 11 -16.82 10.18 10.13
N LYS A 12 -15.89 9.87 11.05
CA LYS A 12 -14.95 8.74 11.09
C LYS A 12 -14.91 7.85 9.83
N LEU A 13 -14.00 8.14 8.91
CA LEU A 13 -13.55 7.21 7.87
C LEU A 13 -12.62 6.14 8.49
N LEU A 14 -13.16 4.92 8.60
CA LEU A 14 -12.61 3.55 8.60
C LEU A 14 -11.24 3.16 9.22
N TRP A 15 -10.34 4.08 9.59
CA TRP A 15 -9.03 3.71 10.15
C TRP A 15 -8.91 3.88 11.67
N ARG A 16 -9.89 4.50 12.33
CA ARG A 16 -9.79 4.91 13.75
C ARG A 16 -10.25 3.89 14.81
N HIS A 17 -10.79 2.71 14.47
CA HIS A 17 -11.49 1.85 15.45
C HIS A 17 -10.86 0.46 15.66
N SER A 18 -9.60 0.40 16.08
CA SER A 18 -9.07 -0.79 16.76
C SER A 18 -8.04 -0.34 17.82
N LYS A 19 -8.18 -0.90 19.03
CA LYS A 19 -7.34 -0.66 20.23
C LYS A 19 -6.04 -1.49 20.21
N VAL A 20 -5.71 -2.15 19.10
CA VAL A 20 -4.54 -3.02 18.96
C VAL A 20 -3.41 -2.24 18.30
N ASP A 21 -2.18 -2.40 18.79
CA ASP A 21 -0.97 -1.89 18.14
C ASP A 21 -0.95 -2.38 16.69
N ARG A 22 -1.11 -1.46 15.74
CA ARG A 22 -1.17 -1.80 14.31
C ARG A 22 0.18 -1.53 13.70
N VAL A 23 0.94 -2.58 13.42
CA VAL A 23 2.02 -2.49 12.43
C VAL A 23 1.34 -2.16 11.11
N THR A 24 1.44 -0.89 10.71
CA THR A 24 0.84 -0.44 9.45
C THR A 24 1.98 -0.23 8.49
N GLU A 25 2.41 -1.33 7.88
CA GLU A 25 3.42 -1.27 6.84
C GLU A 25 2.85 -0.55 5.62
N PHE A 26 3.38 0.63 5.34
CA PHE A 26 3.01 1.37 4.13
C PHE A 26 4.03 1.12 3.05
N ARG A 27 3.65 0.25 2.12
CA ARG A 27 4.51 -0.18 1.02
C ARG A 27 4.62 0.90 -0.06
N LYS A 28 5.81 1.47 -0.16
CA LYS A 28 6.52 1.50 -1.44
C LYS A 28 7.82 0.76 -1.17
N PRO A 29 8.08 -0.42 -1.76
CA PRO A 29 9.38 -1.04 -1.59
C PRO A 29 10.38 -0.06 -2.20
N ASP A 30 11.52 0.14 -1.55
CA ASP A 30 12.58 1.03 -1.99
C ASP A 30 13.27 0.58 -3.31
N ALA A 31 12.60 -0.20 -4.16
CA ALA A 31 13.01 -0.50 -5.52
C ALA A 31 11.96 -1.29 -6.32
N LEU A 32 11.02 -1.99 -5.68
CA LEU A 32 10.50 -3.22 -6.28
C LEU A 32 9.00 -3.28 -6.55
N GLN A 33 8.19 -2.25 -6.28
CA GLN A 33 6.78 -2.34 -6.67
C GLN A 33 6.15 -1.00 -7.05
N HIS A 34 5.63 -0.98 -8.27
CA HIS A 34 4.50 -0.15 -8.73
C HIS A 34 4.78 1.29 -9.21
N SER A 35 5.99 1.59 -9.67
CA SER A 35 6.13 2.56 -10.75
C SER A 35 6.33 1.83 -12.06
N GLY A 36 5.73 2.30 -13.15
CA GLY A 36 6.14 1.94 -14.52
C GLY A 36 7.56 2.40 -14.88
N PHE A 37 8.43 2.52 -13.86
CA PHE A 37 9.87 2.60 -13.98
C PHE A 37 10.38 1.19 -13.73
N ALA A 38 10.51 0.51 -14.87
CA ALA A 38 11.41 -0.60 -15.13
C ALA A 38 12.05 -1.25 -13.90
N PHE A 39 11.60 -2.47 -13.62
CA PHE A 39 12.41 -3.51 -12.99
C PHE A 39 13.76 -3.74 -13.72
N ASP A 40 13.93 -3.18 -14.92
CA ASP A 40 15.11 -3.24 -15.78
C ASP A 40 16.23 -2.24 -15.40
N HIS A 41 15.97 -1.24 -14.53
CA HIS A 41 16.97 -0.23 -14.14
C HIS A 41 16.84 0.12 -12.65
N PHE A 42 17.95 0.08 -11.90
CA PHE A 42 17.99 0.66 -10.55
C PHE A 42 17.55 2.12 -10.64
N ALA A 43 16.57 2.51 -9.82
CA ALA A 43 16.18 3.90 -9.70
C ALA A 43 17.39 4.74 -9.26
N ASP A 44 17.48 5.99 -9.73
CA ASP A 44 18.48 6.94 -9.25
C ASP A 44 18.45 6.98 -7.70
N PRO A 45 19.57 6.72 -7.00
CA PRO A 45 19.59 6.65 -5.53
C PRO A 45 19.05 7.91 -4.86
N LYS A 46 19.30 9.09 -5.46
CA LYS A 46 18.78 10.36 -4.95
C LYS A 46 17.27 10.42 -5.10
N GLN A 47 16.74 10.11 -6.29
CA GLN A 47 15.30 10.03 -6.55
C GLN A 47 14.60 9.01 -5.63
N LEU A 48 15.24 7.89 -5.34
CA LEU A 48 14.68 6.87 -4.44
C LEU A 48 14.56 7.40 -3.00
N ARG A 49 15.60 8.07 -2.49
CA ARG A 49 15.56 8.72 -1.18
C ARG A 49 14.47 9.78 -1.10
N GLU A 50 14.38 10.64 -2.12
CA GLU A 50 13.34 11.68 -2.20
C GLU A 50 11.93 11.06 -2.23
N ASN A 51 11.73 9.98 -2.98
CA ASN A 51 10.46 9.25 -3.03
C ASN A 51 10.09 8.59 -1.70
N THR A 52 11.07 8.13 -0.93
CA THR A 52 10.88 7.53 0.39
C THR A 52 10.34 8.57 1.36
N LEU A 53 11.01 9.73 1.44
CA LEU A 53 10.58 10.87 2.26
C LEU A 53 9.21 11.40 1.81
N LEU A 54 8.99 11.48 0.49
CA LEU A 54 7.72 11.90 -0.05
C LEU A 54 6.58 10.96 0.33
N MET A 55 6.82 9.65 0.31
CA MET A 55 5.83 8.67 0.74
C MET A 55 5.52 8.84 2.23
N ALA A 56 6.55 8.90 3.08
CA ALA A 56 6.37 9.11 4.52
C ALA A 56 5.57 10.39 4.82
N ALA A 57 5.94 11.51 4.19
CA ALA A 57 5.23 12.78 4.31
C ALA A 57 3.77 12.68 3.85
N THR A 58 3.51 12.00 2.73
CA THR A 58 2.16 11.79 2.18
C THR A 58 1.29 11.00 3.14
N LEU A 59 1.83 9.93 3.71
CA LEU A 59 1.13 9.07 4.65
C LEU A 59 0.76 9.82 5.94
N ILE A 60 1.72 10.53 6.52
CA ILE A 60 1.49 11.37 7.71
C ILE A 60 0.44 12.46 7.39
N ALA A 61 0.53 13.12 6.23
CA ALA A 61 -0.43 14.12 5.80
C ALA A 61 -1.85 13.57 5.57
N CYS A 62 -1.97 12.31 5.14
CA CYS A 62 -3.25 11.61 5.04
C CYS A 62 -3.83 11.18 6.41
N GLY A 63 -3.12 11.44 7.51
CA GLY A 63 -3.63 11.24 8.87
C GLY A 63 -3.20 9.95 9.55
N ILE A 64 -2.14 9.29 9.07
CA ILE A 64 -1.52 8.17 9.80
C ILE A 64 -0.91 8.68 11.09
N ASP A 65 -1.37 8.11 12.20
CA ASP A 65 -0.91 8.44 13.54
C ASP A 65 0.31 7.57 13.89
N ILE A 66 1.51 8.15 13.79
CA ILE A 66 2.79 7.48 14.07
C ILE A 66 2.93 6.99 15.51
N LYS A 67 2.10 7.49 16.44
CA LYS A 67 2.07 6.99 17.83
C LYS A 67 1.30 5.69 17.95
N ARG A 68 0.36 5.43 17.04
CA ARG A 68 -0.51 4.23 17.03
C ARG A 68 -0.12 3.22 15.95
N SER A 69 0.64 3.67 14.96
CA SER A 69 1.06 2.88 13.80
C SER A 69 2.57 2.91 13.66
N ILE A 70 3.17 1.78 13.33
CA ILE A 70 4.60 1.71 13.01
C ILE A 70 4.79 2.00 11.52
N LEU A 71 5.29 3.19 11.20
CA LEU A 71 5.69 3.58 9.85
C LEU A 71 7.20 3.45 9.72
N PHE A 72 7.67 2.56 8.86
CA PHE A 72 9.09 2.24 8.77
C PHE A 72 9.54 1.97 7.33
N GLN A 73 10.85 1.97 7.12
CA GLN A 73 11.47 1.64 5.84
C GLN A 73 11.83 0.14 5.81
N GLN A 74 11.28 -0.60 4.84
CA GLN A 74 11.49 -2.06 4.70
C GLN A 74 12.98 -2.44 4.70
N SER A 75 13.79 -1.71 3.93
CA SER A 75 15.22 -1.96 3.77
C SER A 75 16.05 -1.79 5.05
N LYS A 76 15.48 -1.19 6.11
CA LYS A 76 16.14 -1.03 7.41
C LYS A 76 15.94 -2.22 8.35
N VAL A 77 15.11 -3.19 7.98
CA VAL A 77 14.86 -4.40 8.76
C VAL A 77 15.32 -5.61 7.93
N SER A 78 16.55 -6.08 8.16
CA SER A 78 17.19 -7.15 7.37
C SER A 78 16.40 -8.46 7.37
N MET A 79 15.68 -8.75 8.45
CA MET A 79 14.89 -9.97 8.65
C MET A 79 13.81 -10.19 7.58
N HIS A 80 13.40 -9.15 6.85
CA HIS A 80 12.56 -9.31 5.64
C HIS A 80 13.24 -10.16 4.58
N ALA A 81 14.51 -9.86 4.29
CA ALA A 81 15.29 -10.60 3.30
C ALA A 81 15.64 -12.01 3.81
N GLU A 82 15.96 -12.14 5.10
CA GLU A 82 16.30 -13.43 5.72
C GLU A 82 15.10 -14.39 5.73
N LEU A 83 13.92 -13.92 6.15
CA LEU A 83 12.70 -14.71 6.10
C LEU A 83 12.26 -14.99 4.66
N CYS A 84 12.43 -14.03 3.73
CA CYS A 84 12.19 -14.28 2.31
C CYS A 84 13.03 -15.45 1.78
N TRP A 85 14.29 -15.57 2.20
CA TRP A 85 15.16 -16.66 1.78
C TRP A 85 14.68 -18.02 2.32
N VAL A 86 14.32 -18.08 3.60
CA VAL A 86 13.72 -19.28 4.21
C VAL A 86 12.43 -19.67 3.49
N LEU A 87 11.52 -18.74 3.26
CA LEU A 87 10.26 -19.01 2.54
C LEU A 87 10.48 -19.40 1.07
N ALA A 88 11.51 -18.87 0.42
CA ALA A 88 11.86 -19.24 -0.95
C ALA A 88 12.29 -20.71 -1.04
N SER A 89 13.00 -21.24 -0.04
CA SER A 89 13.42 -22.65 0.01
C SER A 89 12.26 -23.66 0.08
N ILE A 90 11.09 -23.23 0.54
CA ILE A 90 9.86 -24.04 0.59
C ILE A 90 8.85 -23.67 -0.53
N THR A 91 9.26 -22.83 -1.48
CA THR A 91 8.45 -22.40 -2.63
C THR A 91 9.00 -22.99 -3.91
N THR A 92 8.13 -23.47 -4.81
CA THR A 92 8.56 -23.99 -6.12
C THR A 92 8.47 -22.93 -7.21
N MET A 93 9.36 -23.04 -8.21
CA MET A 93 9.32 -22.21 -9.41
C MET A 93 7.94 -22.30 -10.11
N ALA A 94 7.41 -23.51 -10.30
CA ALA A 94 6.11 -23.70 -10.95
C ALA A 94 5.00 -22.86 -10.30
N ARG A 95 4.98 -22.80 -8.96
CA ARG A 95 4.00 -22.02 -8.21
C ARG A 95 4.08 -20.52 -8.52
N LEU A 96 5.28 -19.96 -8.59
CA LEU A 96 5.49 -18.54 -8.87
C LEU A 96 5.20 -18.20 -10.34
N ALA A 97 5.52 -19.12 -11.28
CA ALA A 97 5.29 -18.91 -12.71
C ALA A 97 3.79 -18.83 -13.09
N HIS A 98 2.90 -19.39 -12.28
CA HIS A 98 1.45 -19.32 -12.50
C HIS A 98 0.80 -18.02 -12.01
N LEU A 99 1.52 -17.15 -11.30
CA LEU A 99 0.97 -15.88 -10.84
C LEU A 99 0.71 -14.93 -12.03
N PRO A 100 -0.54 -14.47 -12.25
CA PRO A 100 -0.91 -13.58 -13.35
C PRO A 100 -0.05 -12.31 -13.42
N GLN A 101 0.25 -11.67 -12.28
CA GLN A 101 1.02 -10.42 -12.29
C GLN A 101 2.47 -10.64 -12.75
N PHE A 102 3.05 -11.83 -12.55
CA PHE A 102 4.36 -12.13 -13.11
C PHE A 102 4.27 -12.17 -14.63
N LYS A 103 3.31 -12.92 -15.19
CA LYS A 103 3.07 -13.01 -16.65
C LYS A 103 2.86 -11.63 -17.26
N GLU A 104 1.87 -10.89 -16.77
CA GLU A 104 1.52 -9.55 -17.27
C GLU A 104 2.70 -8.57 -17.24
N LYS A 105 3.48 -8.54 -16.16
CA LYS A 105 4.63 -7.63 -16.05
C LYS A 105 5.81 -8.10 -16.89
N SER A 106 6.03 -9.41 -16.98
CA SER A 106 7.15 -9.99 -17.74
C SER A 106 7.02 -9.75 -19.25
N GLU A 107 5.79 -9.77 -19.79
CA GLU A 107 5.52 -9.51 -21.22
C GLU A 107 5.94 -8.10 -21.66
N SER A 108 5.94 -7.14 -20.73
CA SER A 108 6.32 -5.75 -21.01
C SER A 108 7.82 -5.47 -20.93
N LEU A 109 8.64 -6.47 -20.54
CA LEU A 109 10.07 -6.30 -20.27
C LEU A 109 10.91 -7.12 -21.23
N LYS A 110 11.98 -6.52 -21.75
CA LYS A 110 12.93 -7.23 -22.62
C LYS A 110 13.76 -8.23 -21.82
N ASN A 111 14.21 -7.84 -20.63
CA ASN A 111 14.87 -8.71 -19.68
C ASN A 111 14.02 -8.76 -18.41
N VAL A 112 13.60 -9.97 -18.02
CA VAL A 112 12.77 -10.17 -16.84
C VAL A 112 13.68 -10.43 -15.65
N PRO A 113 13.80 -9.52 -14.67
CA PRO A 113 14.70 -9.72 -13.56
C PRO A 113 14.13 -10.72 -12.56
N LEU A 114 15.02 -11.46 -11.90
CA LEU A 114 14.67 -12.42 -10.86
C LEU A 114 13.88 -11.80 -9.71
N GLY A 115 14.14 -10.53 -9.38
CA GLY A 115 13.39 -9.77 -8.39
C GLY A 115 11.89 -9.72 -8.69
N LEU A 116 11.50 -9.58 -9.96
CA LEU A 116 10.09 -9.58 -10.37
C LEU A 116 9.44 -10.96 -10.19
N TYR A 117 10.22 -12.02 -10.17
CA TYR A 117 9.72 -13.37 -9.97
C TYR A 117 9.57 -13.72 -8.48
N ILE A 118 10.54 -13.32 -7.66
CA ILE A 118 10.60 -13.67 -6.23
C ILE A 118 9.87 -12.69 -5.30
N TYR A 119 9.55 -11.47 -5.75
CA TYR A 119 8.88 -10.48 -4.89
C TYR A 119 7.59 -10.96 -4.19
N PRO A 120 6.77 -11.88 -4.74
CA PRO A 120 5.60 -12.39 -4.03
C PRO A 120 5.98 -13.17 -2.76
N VAL A 121 7.17 -13.81 -2.75
CA VAL A 121 7.73 -14.46 -1.57
C VAL A 121 8.23 -13.43 -0.56
N LEU A 122 8.90 -12.36 -1.03
CA LEU A 122 9.28 -11.24 -0.16
C LEU A 122 8.04 -10.59 0.47
N GLN A 123 6.97 -10.41 -0.30
CA GLN A 123 5.68 -9.93 0.23
C GLN A 123 5.07 -10.85 1.28
N ALA A 124 5.25 -12.17 1.15
CA ALA A 124 4.82 -13.09 2.19
C ALA A 124 5.70 -12.95 3.44
N ALA A 125 7.02 -12.78 3.29
CA ALA A 125 7.90 -12.50 4.42
C ALA A 125 7.49 -11.22 5.15
N ASP A 126 7.22 -10.14 4.41
CA ASP A 126 6.77 -8.84 4.95
C ASP A 126 5.54 -9.01 5.89
N ILE A 127 4.56 -9.83 5.47
CA ILE A 127 3.33 -10.11 6.24
C ILE A 127 3.60 -11.01 7.44
N LEU A 128 4.35 -12.10 7.24
CA LEU A 128 4.50 -13.17 8.22
C LEU A 128 5.49 -12.80 9.33
N LEU A 129 6.50 -11.97 9.04
CA LEU A 129 7.50 -11.53 10.00
C LEU A 129 6.88 -10.81 11.20
N TYR A 130 5.78 -10.09 10.98
CA TYR A 130 5.02 -9.40 12.03
C TYR A 130 3.81 -10.19 12.52
N LYS A 131 3.68 -11.46 12.13
CA LYS A 131 2.53 -12.32 12.45
C LYS A 131 1.19 -11.64 12.16
N ALA A 132 1.10 -10.92 11.03
CA ALA A 132 -0.09 -10.15 10.70
C ALA A 132 -1.31 -11.05 10.50
N THR A 133 -2.43 -10.71 11.15
CA THR A 133 -3.68 -11.46 11.05
C THR A 133 -4.57 -10.98 9.92
N ASP A 134 -4.49 -9.70 9.57
CA ASP A 134 -5.42 -9.04 8.66
C ASP A 134 -4.65 -8.07 7.77
N VAL A 135 -4.71 -8.27 6.45
CA VAL A 135 -3.90 -7.54 5.46
C VAL A 135 -4.80 -6.77 4.50
N PRO A 136 -4.81 -5.43 4.54
CA PRO A 136 -5.59 -4.62 3.62
C PRO A 136 -4.95 -4.63 2.23
N VAL A 137 -5.65 -5.18 1.25
CA VAL A 137 -5.18 -5.23 -0.14
C VAL A 137 -6.29 -4.88 -1.11
N GLY A 138 -5.89 -4.32 -2.26
CA GLY A 138 -6.80 -4.23 -3.40
C GLY A 138 -7.11 -5.62 -3.96
N GLN A 139 -8.24 -5.75 -4.65
CA GLN A 139 -8.66 -7.00 -5.29
C GLN A 139 -7.55 -7.62 -6.16
N ASP A 140 -6.83 -6.78 -6.90
CA ASP A 140 -5.71 -7.16 -7.78
C ASP A 140 -4.54 -7.84 -7.04
N GLN A 141 -4.47 -7.72 -5.71
CA GLN A 141 -3.36 -8.22 -4.87
C GLN A 141 -3.79 -9.38 -3.96
N ALA A 142 -5.05 -9.83 -4.02
CA ALA A 142 -5.57 -10.90 -3.18
C ALA A 142 -4.80 -12.22 -3.36
N GLN A 143 -4.35 -12.52 -4.58
CA GLN A 143 -3.58 -13.73 -4.88
C GLN A 143 -2.21 -13.77 -4.18
N HIS A 144 -1.57 -12.61 -3.94
CA HIS A 144 -0.33 -12.57 -3.17
C HIS A 144 -0.54 -12.88 -1.69
N VAL A 145 -1.67 -12.44 -1.12
CA VAL A 145 -2.02 -12.82 0.26
C VAL A 145 -2.36 -14.31 0.33
N GLN A 146 -3.00 -14.88 -0.70
CA GLN A 146 -3.20 -16.33 -0.79
C GLN A 146 -1.86 -17.10 -0.85
N LEU A 147 -0.83 -16.57 -1.53
CA LEU A 147 0.50 -17.14 -1.48
C LEU A 147 1.05 -17.13 -0.04
N ALA A 148 0.96 -15.99 0.67
CA ALA A 148 1.40 -15.88 2.06
C ALA A 148 0.66 -16.86 2.99
N GLN A 149 -0.66 -17.01 2.84
CA GLN A 149 -1.44 -18.01 3.57
C GLN A 149 -0.92 -19.43 3.36
N ASN A 150 -0.61 -19.77 2.11
CA ASN A 150 -0.14 -21.11 1.79
C ASN A 150 1.28 -21.36 2.29
N LEU A 151 2.17 -20.37 2.22
CA LEU A 151 3.53 -20.47 2.77
C LEU A 151 3.49 -20.61 4.29
N ALA A 152 2.62 -19.87 4.97
CA ALA A 152 2.39 -20.03 6.40
C ALA A 152 1.91 -21.45 6.76
N ARG A 153 1.00 -22.04 5.98
CA ARG A 153 0.55 -23.43 6.19
C ARG A 153 1.67 -24.44 5.98
N ILE A 154 2.45 -24.31 4.90
CA ILE A 154 3.57 -25.21 4.61
C ILE A 154 4.59 -25.14 5.75
N PHE A 155 4.98 -23.93 6.14
CA PHE A 155 5.91 -23.72 7.24
C PHE A 155 5.39 -24.33 8.54
N ASN A 156 4.14 -24.05 8.91
CA ASN A 156 3.54 -24.57 10.14
C ASN A 156 3.45 -26.11 10.17
N ASN A 157 3.20 -26.73 9.02
CA ASN A 157 3.14 -28.19 8.90
C ASN A 157 4.53 -28.82 9.02
N GLN A 158 5.56 -28.17 8.48
CA GLN A 158 6.92 -28.70 8.45
C GLN A 158 7.69 -28.45 9.76
N PHE A 159 7.52 -27.27 10.36
CA PHE A 159 8.33 -26.81 11.49
C PHE A 159 7.51 -26.55 12.77
N GLY A 160 6.21 -26.85 12.74
CA GLY A 160 5.28 -26.61 13.84
C GLY A 160 4.63 -25.22 13.80
N GLN A 161 3.54 -25.06 14.55
CA GLN A 161 2.71 -23.85 14.55
C GLN A 161 3.54 -22.61 14.91
N THR A 162 3.69 -21.67 13.97
CA THR A 162 4.57 -20.48 14.07
C THR A 162 3.83 -19.23 13.61
N PHE A 163 3.29 -19.28 12.40
CA PHE A 163 2.63 -18.15 11.77
C PHE A 163 1.11 -18.24 11.86
N PRO A 164 0.40 -17.16 12.22
CA PRO A 164 -1.02 -17.09 11.97
C PRO A 164 -1.29 -17.08 10.45
N ILE A 165 -2.47 -17.53 10.04
CA ILE A 165 -2.87 -17.49 8.63
C ILE A 165 -3.47 -16.11 8.34
N PRO A 166 -2.82 -15.23 7.56
CA PRO A 166 -3.30 -13.88 7.33
C PRO A 166 -4.61 -13.89 6.53
N ARG A 167 -5.55 -13.02 6.89
CA ARG A 167 -6.82 -12.83 6.18
C ARG A 167 -6.75 -11.61 5.27
N VAL A 168 -7.39 -11.72 4.12
CA VAL A 168 -7.56 -10.59 3.21
C VAL A 168 -8.61 -9.66 3.80
N LEU A 169 -8.24 -8.41 4.04
CA LEU A 169 -9.21 -7.35 4.27
C LEU A 169 -9.49 -6.66 2.94
N VAL A 170 -10.58 -7.05 2.29
CA VAL A 170 -11.09 -6.33 1.12
C VAL A 170 -11.93 -5.17 1.62
N SER A 171 -11.53 -3.94 1.26
CA SER A 171 -12.38 -2.78 1.49
C SER A 171 -13.57 -2.83 0.52
N ASP A 172 -14.73 -3.32 0.95
CA ASP A 172 -15.96 -3.39 0.12
C ASP A 172 -16.62 -2.02 -0.14
N GLY A 173 -15.89 -0.93 0.09
CA GLY A 173 -16.37 0.44 -0.05
C GLY A 173 -16.29 0.99 -1.49
N PRO A 174 -17.04 2.06 -1.80
CA PRO A 174 -17.04 2.72 -3.11
C PRO A 174 -15.65 3.22 -3.56
N SER A 175 -14.70 3.37 -2.63
CA SER A 175 -13.31 3.77 -2.91
C SER A 175 -12.52 2.78 -3.75
N GLN A 176 -12.88 1.49 -3.76
CA GLN A 176 -12.21 0.52 -4.64
C GLN A 176 -12.58 0.68 -6.12
N ARG A 177 -13.64 1.44 -6.41
CA ARG A 177 -14.25 1.56 -7.74
C ARG A 177 -13.91 2.86 -8.46
N ILE A 178 -12.92 3.63 -7.99
CA ILE A 178 -12.52 4.86 -8.65
C ILE A 178 -11.85 4.54 -9.99
N LYS A 179 -12.51 4.97 -11.06
CA LYS A 179 -12.14 4.70 -12.44
C LYS A 179 -11.27 5.83 -13.00
N SER A 180 -10.57 5.55 -14.09
CA SER A 180 -9.81 6.56 -14.82
C SER A 180 -10.75 7.66 -15.33
N LEU A 181 -10.29 8.91 -15.24
CA LEU A 181 -11.03 10.07 -15.76
C LEU A 181 -11.11 10.09 -17.29
N ARG A 182 -10.26 9.32 -17.97
CA ARG A 182 -10.17 9.27 -19.44
C ARG A 182 -10.70 7.98 -20.03
N ASP A 183 -10.71 6.90 -19.25
CA ASP A 183 -11.21 5.59 -19.63
C ASP A 183 -12.03 5.01 -18.47
N PRO A 184 -13.34 5.30 -18.41
CA PRO A 184 -14.21 4.82 -17.33
C PRO A 184 -14.44 3.30 -17.33
N ALA A 185 -13.83 2.52 -18.23
CA ALA A 185 -13.81 1.06 -18.12
C ALA A 185 -12.65 0.57 -17.24
N LYS A 186 -11.59 1.38 -17.10
CA LYS A 186 -10.38 1.01 -16.38
C LYS A 186 -10.30 1.67 -15.01
N LYS A 187 -9.70 0.96 -14.06
CA LYS A 187 -9.32 1.50 -12.75
C LYS A 187 -8.29 2.62 -12.89
N MET A 188 -8.36 3.63 -12.02
CA MET A 188 -7.34 4.67 -11.98
C MET A 188 -5.99 4.06 -11.60
N SER A 189 -4.94 4.34 -12.40
CA SER A 189 -3.60 3.78 -12.19
C SER A 189 -2.53 4.88 -12.18
N LYS A 190 -1.60 4.76 -11.23
CA LYS A 190 -0.44 5.64 -11.10
C LYS A 190 0.49 5.55 -12.31
N SER A 191 0.60 4.38 -12.94
CA SER A 191 1.52 4.12 -14.05
C SER A 191 0.95 4.40 -15.43
N HIS A 192 -0.31 4.81 -15.54
CA HIS A 192 -0.91 5.12 -16.83
C HIS A 192 -0.14 6.26 -17.52
N GLN A 193 0.13 6.15 -18.81
CA GLN A 193 0.93 7.14 -19.54
C GLN A 193 0.27 8.53 -19.53
N ASP A 194 -1.05 8.58 -19.74
CA ASP A 194 -1.79 9.84 -19.65
C ASP A 194 -1.96 10.29 -18.20
N CYS A 195 -1.27 11.36 -17.80
CA CYS A 195 -1.40 12.00 -16.49
C CYS A 195 -2.80 12.55 -16.20
N LYS A 196 -3.62 12.85 -17.22
CA LYS A 196 -4.99 13.34 -17.06
C LYS A 196 -5.98 12.25 -16.70
N SER A 197 -5.59 10.98 -16.79
CA SER A 197 -6.40 9.83 -16.37
C SER A 197 -6.57 9.72 -14.85
N ARG A 198 -5.74 10.42 -14.07
CA ARG A 198 -5.65 10.26 -12.61
C ARG A 198 -5.54 11.59 -11.86
N LEU A 199 -6.01 11.60 -10.63
CA LEU A 199 -5.82 12.69 -9.67
C LEU A 199 -4.69 12.31 -8.72
N ASN A 200 -3.63 13.11 -8.65
CA ASN A 200 -2.56 12.92 -7.68
C ASN A 200 -2.80 13.84 -6.47
N ILE A 201 -2.43 13.36 -5.28
CA ILE A 201 -2.52 14.15 -4.02
C ILE A 201 -1.70 15.45 -4.11
N LEU A 202 -0.65 15.47 -4.92
CA LEU A 202 0.25 16.61 -5.11
C LEU A 202 -0.04 17.41 -6.38
N ASP A 203 -1.16 17.16 -7.08
CA ASP A 203 -1.57 18.07 -8.15
C ASP A 203 -1.97 19.42 -7.55
N ASN A 204 -1.69 20.52 -8.25
CA ASN A 204 -2.10 21.85 -7.78
C ASN A 204 -3.60 22.07 -8.09
N PRO A 205 -4.25 23.07 -7.47
CA PRO A 205 -5.67 23.33 -7.69
C PRO A 205 -6.04 23.44 -9.18
N ASP A 206 -5.24 24.15 -9.97
CA ASP A 206 -5.48 24.35 -11.40
C ASP A 206 -5.39 23.03 -12.19
N MET A 207 -4.44 22.16 -11.86
CA MET A 207 -4.29 20.83 -12.47
C MET A 207 -5.44 19.92 -12.09
N LEU A 208 -5.88 19.93 -10.83
CA LEU A 208 -7.04 19.16 -10.38
C LEU A 208 -8.31 19.60 -11.13
N LEU A 209 -8.53 20.91 -11.21
CA LEU A 209 -9.63 21.51 -11.97
C LEU A 209 -9.60 21.08 -13.44
N GLU A 210 -8.47 21.25 -14.11
CA GLU A 210 -8.31 20.90 -15.53
C GLU A 210 -8.52 19.40 -15.78
N LYS A 211 -8.06 18.52 -14.88
CA LYS A 211 -8.23 17.07 -15.00
C LYS A 211 -9.69 16.66 -14.84
N VAL A 212 -10.38 17.18 -13.83
CA VAL A 212 -11.81 16.90 -13.62
C VAL A 212 -12.65 17.48 -14.76
N LYS A 213 -12.35 18.69 -15.22
CA LYS A 213 -13.03 19.32 -16.36
C LYS A 213 -12.87 18.51 -17.65
N LYS A 214 -11.71 17.92 -17.90
CA LYS A 214 -11.41 17.07 -19.07
C LYS A 214 -11.79 15.60 -18.91
N SER A 215 -12.47 15.25 -17.82
CA SER A 215 -12.98 13.89 -17.61
C SER A 215 -13.99 13.51 -18.70
N VAL A 216 -13.97 12.24 -19.10
CA VAL A 216 -14.88 11.70 -20.11
C VAL A 216 -16.26 11.48 -19.51
N THR A 217 -17.26 12.04 -20.16
CA THR A 217 -18.69 11.85 -19.87
C THR A 217 -19.42 11.55 -21.17
N ASP A 218 -20.69 11.16 -21.07
CA ASP A 218 -21.58 11.06 -22.22
C ASP A 218 -22.11 12.44 -22.66
N PHE A 219 -23.01 12.43 -23.65
CA PHE A 219 -23.66 13.61 -24.23
C PHE A 219 -24.97 14.00 -23.52
N THR A 220 -25.38 13.27 -22.49
CA THR A 220 -26.61 13.57 -21.75
C THR A 220 -26.31 14.67 -20.74
N SER A 221 -27.11 15.75 -20.76
CA SER A 221 -26.86 16.93 -19.93
C SER A 221 -27.14 16.68 -18.45
N GLU A 222 -28.11 15.83 -18.13
CA GLU A 222 -28.51 15.56 -16.75
C GLU A 222 -27.46 14.75 -15.98
N VAL A 223 -27.39 14.97 -14.67
CA VAL A 223 -26.49 14.25 -13.75
C VAL A 223 -27.27 13.13 -13.07
N THR A 224 -27.10 11.89 -13.57
CA THR A 224 -27.72 10.69 -12.99
C THR A 224 -26.64 9.68 -12.60
N TYR A 225 -26.97 8.84 -11.60
CA TYR A 225 -26.09 7.76 -11.15
C TYR A 225 -26.49 6.43 -11.79
N GLU A 226 -25.82 6.10 -12.89
CA GLU A 226 -26.03 4.85 -13.62
C GLU A 226 -24.67 4.23 -13.98
N PRO A 227 -24.09 3.39 -13.10
CA PRO A 227 -22.72 2.90 -13.26
C PRO A 227 -22.45 2.08 -14.52
N GLU A 228 -23.48 1.40 -15.04
CA GLU A 228 -23.40 0.50 -16.20
C GLU A 228 -23.52 1.27 -17.53
N THR A 229 -24.52 2.15 -17.64
CA THR A 229 -24.81 2.92 -18.86
C THR A 229 -24.03 4.23 -18.93
N ARG A 230 -23.77 4.87 -17.78
CA ARG A 230 -23.08 6.18 -17.65
C ARG A 230 -21.89 6.09 -16.69
N PRO A 231 -20.87 5.26 -17.00
CA PRO A 231 -19.75 5.00 -16.08
C PRO A 231 -18.91 6.24 -15.78
N GLY A 232 -18.79 7.19 -16.72
CA GLY A 232 -18.02 8.43 -16.53
C GLY A 232 -18.67 9.38 -15.51
N VAL A 233 -19.97 9.66 -15.65
CA VAL A 233 -20.73 10.52 -14.73
C VAL A 233 -20.82 9.86 -13.36
N SER A 234 -21.11 8.55 -13.31
CA SER A 234 -21.17 7.79 -12.07
C SER A 234 -19.83 7.76 -11.32
N ASN A 235 -18.70 7.74 -12.04
CA ASN A 235 -17.37 7.85 -11.43
C ASN A 235 -17.17 9.21 -10.74
N LEU A 236 -17.61 10.31 -11.36
CA LEU A 236 -17.55 11.65 -10.74
C LEU A 236 -18.43 11.75 -9.50
N ILE A 237 -19.64 11.16 -9.53
CA ILE A 237 -20.52 11.08 -8.36
C ILE A 237 -19.88 10.25 -7.25
N ASN A 238 -19.24 9.12 -7.57
CA ASN A 238 -18.50 8.32 -6.59
C ASN A 238 -17.35 9.12 -5.95
N ILE A 239 -16.58 9.87 -6.74
CA ILE A 239 -15.51 10.75 -6.21
C ILE A 239 -16.10 11.80 -5.26
N HIS A 240 -17.18 12.47 -5.67
CA HIS A 240 -17.87 13.48 -4.87
C HIS A 240 -18.41 12.87 -3.55
N SER A 241 -19.02 11.69 -3.62
CA SER A 241 -19.52 10.92 -2.47
C SER A 241 -18.40 10.60 -1.48
N LEU A 242 -17.24 10.14 -1.95
CA LEU A 242 -16.12 9.79 -1.08
C LEU A 242 -15.53 10.98 -0.32
N PHE A 243 -15.51 12.16 -0.94
CA PHE A 243 -14.97 13.36 -0.31
C PHE A 243 -15.95 14.07 0.63
N THR A 244 -17.26 13.94 0.39
CA THR A 244 -18.29 14.62 1.18
C THR A 244 -19.00 13.72 2.18
N GLY A 245 -18.94 12.40 1.98
CA GLY A 245 -19.71 11.41 2.73
C GLY A 245 -21.19 11.34 2.35
N LYS A 246 -21.63 12.11 1.34
CA LYS A 246 -23.01 12.08 0.82
C LYS A 246 -23.25 10.84 -0.02
N THR A 247 -24.49 10.38 -0.06
CA THR A 247 -24.92 9.28 -0.93
C THR A 247 -25.02 9.74 -2.40
N PRO A 248 -24.89 8.83 -3.38
CA PRO A 248 -25.13 9.17 -4.79
C PRO A 248 -26.48 9.85 -5.03
N ASP A 249 -27.53 9.40 -4.34
CA ASP A 249 -28.88 9.95 -4.48
C ASP A 249 -28.99 11.40 -3.97
N GLU A 250 -28.35 11.73 -2.85
CA GLU A 250 -28.28 13.10 -2.34
C GLU A 250 -27.54 14.01 -3.31
N ILE A 251 -26.43 13.52 -3.88
CA ILE A 251 -25.63 14.26 -4.86
C ILE A 251 -26.43 14.53 -6.14
N CYS A 252 -27.16 13.53 -6.66
CA CYS A 252 -28.01 13.71 -7.83
C CYS A 252 -29.12 14.74 -7.58
N LYS A 253 -29.70 14.77 -6.38
CA LYS A 253 -30.71 15.78 -6.00
C LYS A 253 -30.11 17.18 -5.92
N GLU A 254 -28.91 17.34 -5.37
CA GLU A 254 -28.21 18.63 -5.30
C GLU A 254 -27.74 19.11 -6.68
N ALA A 255 -27.41 18.18 -7.57
CA ALA A 255 -27.02 18.48 -8.95
C ALA A 255 -28.22 18.68 -9.90
N ALA A 256 -29.45 18.61 -9.40
CA ALA A 256 -30.64 18.80 -10.21
C ALA A 256 -30.64 20.19 -10.89
N GLY A 257 -30.83 20.21 -12.21
CA GLY A 257 -30.78 21.43 -13.01
C GLY A 257 -29.37 21.88 -13.43
N LEU A 258 -28.30 21.19 -13.00
CA LEU A 258 -26.96 21.40 -13.53
C LEU A 258 -26.73 20.52 -14.76
N ASP A 259 -26.06 21.07 -15.76
CA ASP A 259 -25.48 20.28 -16.84
C ASP A 259 -24.20 19.57 -16.37
N THR A 260 -23.79 18.50 -17.06
CA THR A 260 -22.58 17.73 -16.73
C THR A 260 -21.30 18.58 -16.75
N GLY A 261 -21.26 19.67 -17.52
CA GLY A 261 -20.12 20.60 -17.57
C GLY A 261 -19.97 21.39 -16.27
N LYS A 262 -21.06 22.00 -15.80
CA LYS A 262 -21.14 22.70 -14.51
C LYS A 262 -20.93 21.75 -13.35
N TYR A 263 -21.48 20.54 -13.43
CA TYR A 263 -21.27 19.53 -12.39
C TYR A 263 -19.79 19.13 -12.25
N LYS A 264 -19.03 19.03 -13.34
CA LYS A 264 -17.57 18.82 -13.26
C LYS A 264 -16.86 19.91 -12.47
N LEU A 265 -17.31 21.16 -12.55
CA LEU A 265 -16.73 22.26 -11.78
C LEU A 265 -17.02 22.08 -10.29
N VAL A 266 -18.25 21.71 -9.92
CA VAL A 266 -18.60 21.39 -8.52
C VAL A 266 -17.73 20.27 -7.96
N VAL A 267 -17.55 19.18 -8.73
CA VAL A 267 -16.68 18.07 -8.30
C VAL A 267 -15.23 18.52 -8.18
N ALA A 268 -14.74 19.36 -9.09
CA ALA A 268 -13.39 19.91 -9.02
C ALA A 268 -13.18 20.73 -7.75
N ASP A 269 -14.13 21.60 -7.38
CA ASP A 269 -14.06 22.42 -6.18
C ASP A 269 -13.99 21.55 -4.92
N VAL A 270 -14.82 20.51 -4.83
CA VAL A 270 -14.78 19.53 -3.72
C VAL A 270 -13.44 18.81 -3.64
N VAL A 271 -12.91 18.36 -4.77
CA VAL A 271 -11.60 17.68 -4.83
C VAL A 271 -10.48 18.62 -4.38
N VAL A 272 -10.49 19.87 -4.86
CA VAL A 272 -9.51 20.90 -4.49
C VAL A 272 -9.61 21.22 -3.00
N GLU A 273 -10.81 21.43 -2.46
CA GLU A 273 -11.05 21.71 -1.04
C GLU A 273 -10.47 20.60 -0.15
N LYS A 274 -10.68 19.33 -0.51
CA LYS A 274 -10.22 18.20 0.32
C LYS A 274 -8.74 17.86 0.14
N LEU A 275 -8.18 18.00 -1.06
CA LEU A 275 -6.77 17.65 -1.31
C LEU A 275 -5.79 18.78 -0.96
N THR A 276 -6.20 20.05 -1.02
CA THR A 276 -5.31 21.20 -0.73
C THR A 276 -4.69 21.16 0.67
N PRO A 277 -5.44 20.87 1.76
CA PRO A 277 -4.85 20.75 3.09
C PRO A 277 -3.82 19.63 3.19
N ILE A 278 -4.10 18.49 2.55
CA ILE A 278 -3.18 17.34 2.51
C ILE A 278 -1.91 17.72 1.76
N ARG A 279 -2.03 18.29 0.56
CA ARG A 279 -0.90 18.80 -0.24
C ARG A 279 -0.05 19.76 0.57
N ASN A 280 -0.65 20.75 1.22
CA ASN A 280 0.07 21.75 2.01
C ASN A 280 0.84 21.10 3.16
N GLN A 281 0.24 20.11 3.83
CA GLN A 281 0.91 19.37 4.88
C GLN A 281 2.08 18.53 4.34
N VAL A 282 1.94 17.89 3.17
CA VAL A 282 3.07 17.18 2.54
C VAL A 282 4.20 18.15 2.23
N LEU A 283 3.90 19.29 1.59
CA LEU A 283 4.90 20.29 1.23
C LEU A 283 5.57 20.92 2.47
N ARG A 284 4.85 21.04 3.58
CA ARG A 284 5.44 21.46 4.87
C ARG A 284 6.41 20.42 5.40
N LEU A 285 5.98 19.16 5.50
CA LEU A 285 6.81 18.06 6.02
C LEU A 285 8.07 17.83 5.18
N LEU A 286 8.00 18.01 3.86
CA LEU A 286 9.16 17.88 2.97
C LEU A 286 10.24 18.96 3.21
N LYS A 287 9.89 20.10 3.83
CA LYS A 287 10.87 21.12 4.24
C LYS A 287 11.59 20.74 5.54
N GLU A 288 11.14 19.70 6.23
CA GLU A 288 11.67 19.21 7.49
C GLU A 288 12.18 17.75 7.33
N PRO A 289 13.14 17.47 6.43
CA PRO A 289 13.57 16.10 6.13
C PRO A 289 14.15 15.37 7.34
N ALA A 290 14.82 16.09 8.25
CA ALA A 290 15.38 15.51 9.48
C ALA A 290 14.28 14.91 10.38
N TYR A 291 13.11 15.55 10.46
CA TYR A 291 11.98 15.05 11.22
C TYR A 291 11.40 13.76 10.61
N LEU A 292 11.32 13.70 9.27
CA LEU A 292 10.87 12.49 8.57
C LEU A 292 11.87 11.33 8.74
N ASP A 293 13.17 11.62 8.67
CA ASP A 293 14.23 10.65 8.91
C ASP A 293 14.17 10.11 10.35
N GLU A 294 13.90 10.96 11.34
CA GLU A 294 13.73 10.55 12.75
C GLU A 294 12.52 9.63 12.93
N ILE A 295 11.36 9.97 12.35
CA ILE A 295 10.16 9.12 12.40
C ILE A 295 10.43 7.75 11.77
N LEU A 296 11.04 7.74 10.59
CA LEU A 296 11.33 6.49 9.88
C LEU A 296 12.33 5.63 10.65
N LYS A 297 13.32 6.26 11.29
CA LYS A 297 14.28 5.56 12.15
C LYS A 297 13.58 4.93 13.36
N GLU A 298 12.80 5.72 14.11
CA GLU A 298 12.05 5.20 15.27
C GLU A 298 11.11 4.05 14.88
N GLY A 299 10.41 4.20 13.75
CA GLY A 299 9.55 3.16 13.22
C GLY A 299 10.33 1.90 12.83
N SER A 300 11.49 2.05 12.20
CA SER A 300 12.37 0.94 11.84
C SER A 300 12.94 0.21 13.06
N ASP A 301 13.32 0.93 14.11
CA ASP A 301 13.81 0.33 15.36
C ASP A 301 12.69 -0.50 16.02
N ARG A 302 11.49 0.06 16.15
CA ARG A 302 10.31 -0.66 16.69
C ARG A 302 9.92 -1.87 15.83
N ALA A 303 10.01 -1.74 14.51
CA ALA A 303 9.75 -2.84 13.59
C ALA A 303 10.81 -3.94 13.71
N ALA A 304 12.09 -3.57 13.89
CA ALA A 304 13.16 -4.52 14.10
C ALA A 304 12.94 -5.34 15.38
N ASP A 305 12.57 -4.69 16.49
CA ASP A 305 12.30 -5.39 17.77
C ASP A 305 11.20 -6.47 17.63
N LEU A 306 10.10 -6.14 16.95
CA LEU A 306 9.02 -7.09 16.67
C LEU A 306 9.48 -8.22 15.75
N ALA A 307 10.24 -7.89 14.70
CA ALA A 307 10.76 -8.84 13.75
C ALA A 307 11.76 -9.81 14.41
N THR A 308 12.62 -9.34 15.31
CA THR A 308 13.62 -10.16 16.01
C THR A 308 12.96 -11.28 16.81
N CYS A 309 11.84 -10.99 17.47
CA CYS A 309 11.07 -12.00 18.20
C CYS A 309 10.59 -13.12 17.28
N CYS A 310 10.03 -12.77 16.11
CA CYS A 310 9.56 -13.75 15.14
C CYS A 310 10.72 -14.50 14.47
N TRP A 311 11.79 -13.78 14.13
CA TRP A 311 12.95 -14.34 13.45
C TRP A 311 13.67 -15.37 14.31
N THR A 312 13.86 -15.08 15.61
CA THR A 312 14.46 -16.03 16.57
C THR A 312 13.68 -17.35 16.63
N GLU A 313 12.34 -17.28 16.68
CA GLU A 313 11.51 -18.49 16.64
C GLU A 313 11.66 -19.27 15.33
N VAL A 314 11.73 -18.57 14.20
CA VAL A 314 11.96 -19.19 12.89
C VAL A 314 13.34 -19.86 12.83
N THR A 315 14.39 -19.18 13.30
CA THR A 315 15.75 -19.73 13.29
C THR A 315 15.86 -20.97 14.17
N ASP A 316 15.29 -20.93 15.38
CA ASP A 316 15.30 -22.08 16.30
C ASP A 316 14.61 -23.30 15.69
N LYS A 317 13.52 -23.09 14.96
CA LYS A 317 12.74 -24.16 14.33
C LYS A 317 13.35 -24.70 13.05
N VAL A 318 14.02 -23.86 12.26
CA VAL A 318 14.57 -24.23 10.95
C VAL A 318 16.01 -24.74 11.05
N PHE A 319 16.85 -24.06 11.82
CA PHE A 319 18.27 -24.38 11.96
C PHE A 319 18.58 -25.13 13.25
N GLY A 320 17.61 -25.25 14.16
CA GLY A 320 17.83 -25.76 15.50
C GLY A 320 18.28 -24.64 16.43
N SER A 321 18.04 -24.80 17.73
CA SER A 321 18.63 -23.94 18.75
C SER A 321 20.13 -24.21 18.81
N ASP A 322 20.93 -23.42 18.09
CA ASP A 322 22.36 -23.32 18.35
C ASP A 322 22.54 -22.59 19.70
N SER A 323 22.25 -23.30 20.80
CA SER A 323 23.14 -23.14 21.93
C SER A 323 24.52 -23.51 21.40
N MET A 324 25.44 -22.56 21.36
CA MET A 324 26.89 -22.79 21.28
C MET A 324 27.31 -23.79 22.37
N ARG A 325 27.03 -25.08 22.19
CA ARG A 325 27.47 -26.18 23.04
C ARG A 325 28.38 -27.04 22.18
N ASP A 326 29.66 -26.93 22.53
CA ASP A 326 30.67 -27.95 22.33
C ASP A 326 31.19 -28.21 20.92
N VAL A 327 31.73 -27.17 20.27
CA VAL A 327 32.85 -27.36 19.30
C VAL A 327 34.21 -27.51 20.03
N LYS A 328 34.22 -27.50 21.38
CA LYS A 328 35.42 -27.79 22.19
C LYS A 328 35.59 -29.26 22.56
N SER A 329 34.63 -30.15 22.27
CA SER A 329 34.74 -31.57 22.62
C SER A 329 35.28 -32.47 21.49
N VAL A 330 35.37 -31.97 20.26
CA VAL A 330 35.83 -32.78 19.10
C VAL A 330 37.35 -32.74 18.93
N THR A 331 38.06 -31.80 19.56
CA THR A 331 39.53 -31.72 19.48
C THR A 331 40.27 -32.33 20.68
N SER A 332 39.62 -32.74 21.77
CA SER A 332 40.32 -33.29 22.94
C SER A 332 40.49 -34.81 22.95
N THR A 333 40.03 -35.53 21.92
CA THR A 333 40.22 -36.99 21.80
C THR A 333 41.32 -37.38 20.80
N ALA A 334 41.98 -36.42 20.16
CA ALA A 334 43.08 -36.69 19.22
C ALA A 334 44.48 -36.68 19.88
N ASP A 335 44.63 -36.09 21.08
CA ASP A 335 45.93 -35.96 21.76
C ASP A 335 46.15 -36.94 22.93
N ALA A 336 45.28 -37.96 23.08
CA ALA A 336 45.42 -38.98 24.13
C ALA A 336 45.91 -40.35 23.61
N GLN A 337 46.36 -40.42 22.36
CA GLN A 337 47.03 -41.58 21.78
C GLN A 337 48.30 -41.13 21.04
N MET A 338 49.31 -40.71 21.80
CA MET A 338 50.70 -40.70 21.33
C MET A 338 51.66 -41.01 22.47
#